data_AF-A0A4V0HWM3-F1
#
_entry.id   AF-A0A4V0HWM3-F1
#
_cell.length_a   1.000
_cell.length_b   1.000
_cell.length_c   1.000
_cell.angle_alpha   90.00
_cell.angle_beta   90.00
_cell.angle_gamma   90.00
#
_symmetry.space_group_name_H-M   'P 1'
#
loop_
_entity.id
_entity.type
_entity.pdbx_description
1 polymer ?
#
loop_
_entity_poly.entity_id
_entity_poly.type
_entity_poly.pdbx_seq_one_letter_code
_entity_poly.pdbx_strand_id
1 'polypeptide(L)'
;MTPLYRDPHFTFRFTDDRVVPRFHVEGVAAGRVVVVYRLDPATGEPAERLADAVAGADGWVELPEPLVVRAGGGFVAVPVG
;
A
#
# COMPACT_ATOMS: atom_id res chain seq x y z
N MET A 1 -12.31 20.04 -20.06
CA MET A 1 -12.27 18.83 -19.21
C MET A 1 -11.06 18.93 -18.31
N THR A 2 -11.25 19.10 -17.01
CA THR A 2 -10.16 19.07 -16.04
C THR A 2 -9.80 17.60 -15.81
N PRO A 3 -8.55 17.16 -16.02
CA PRO A 3 -8.18 15.80 -15.64
C PRO A 3 -8.39 15.67 -14.13
N LEU A 4 -9.25 14.73 -13.72
CA LEU A 4 -9.31 14.30 -12.33
C LEU A 4 -8.00 13.56 -12.06
N TYR A 5 -7.12 14.16 -11.26
CA TYR A 5 -5.90 13.50 -10.80
C TYR A 5 -6.29 12.18 -10.14
N ARG A 6 -5.96 11.06 -10.80
CA ARG A 6 -6.04 9.72 -10.25
C ARG A 6 -4.62 9.26 -10.05
N ASP A 7 -4.14 9.42 -8.83
CA ASP A 7 -2.96 8.69 -8.42
C ASP A 7 -3.42 7.73 -7.34
N PRO A 8 -3.69 6.45 -7.67
CA PRO A 8 -4.31 5.51 -6.76
C PRO A 8 -3.25 4.99 -5.78
N HIS A 9 -2.65 5.90 -5.01
CA HIS A 9 -1.82 5.58 -3.88
C HIS A 9 -2.73 5.29 -2.69
N PHE A 10 -2.67 4.07 -2.16
CA PHE A 10 -3.47 3.69 -0.99
C PHE A 10 -2.60 3.80 0.25
N THR A 11 -2.94 4.74 1.13
CA THR A 11 -2.18 5.00 2.36
C THR A 11 -2.84 4.31 3.56
N PHE A 12 -2.05 3.55 4.30
CA PHE A 12 -2.46 2.87 5.51
C PHE A 12 -1.64 3.40 6.69
N ARG A 13 -2.33 3.86 7.74
CA ARG A 13 -1.71 4.34 8.99
C ARG A 13 -2.32 3.64 10.18
N PHE A 14 -1.50 3.36 11.17
CA PHE A 14 -1.92 2.61 12.35
C PHE A 14 -1.52 3.34 13.62
N THR A 15 -2.45 3.42 14.57
CA THR A 15 -2.21 4.01 15.91
C THR A 15 -1.41 3.08 16.81
N ASP A 16 -1.50 1.78 16.56
CA ASP A 16 -0.88 0.71 17.34
C ASP A 16 0.00 -0.14 16.43
N ASP A 17 0.87 -0.95 17.04
CA ASP A 17 1.64 -1.95 16.31
C ASP A 17 0.71 -2.94 15.59
N ARG A 18 0.99 -3.23 14.33
CA ARG A 18 0.23 -4.16 13.49
C ARG A 18 1.15 -5.09 12.72
N VAL A 19 0.72 -6.34 12.62
CA VAL A 19 1.22 -7.29 11.64
C VAL A 19 0.19 -7.35 10.52
N VAL A 20 0.60 -7.00 9.31
CA VAL A 20 -0.28 -6.87 8.14
C VAL A 20 0.12 -7.93 7.11
N PRO A 21 -0.55 -9.09 7.07
CA PRO A 21 -0.28 -10.12 6.07
C PRO A 21 -0.85 -9.76 4.70
N ARG A 22 -1.91 -8.94 4.67
CA ARG A 22 -2.63 -8.53 3.47
C ARG A 22 -3.41 -7.25 3.70
N PHE A 23 -3.78 -6.58 2.62
CA PHE A 23 -4.66 -5.40 2.65
C PHE A 23 -5.52 -5.35 1.38
N HIS A 24 -6.58 -4.54 1.40
CA HIS A 24 -7.49 -4.39 0.27
C HIS A 24 -7.29 -3.04 -0.41
N VAL A 25 -7.23 -3.04 -1.73
CA VAL A 25 -7.17 -1.84 -2.58
C VAL A 25 -8.34 -1.82 -3.55
N GLU A 26 -9.12 -0.75 -3.50
CA GLU A 26 -10.32 -0.62 -4.32
C GLU A 26 -9.98 -0.18 -5.75
N GLY A 27 -10.60 -0.81 -6.75
CA GLY A 27 -10.45 -0.41 -8.16
C GLY A 27 -9.10 -0.76 -8.80
N VAL A 28 -8.26 -1.54 -8.12
CA VAL A 28 -7.04 -2.12 -8.71
C VAL A 28 -7.41 -3.43 -9.38
N ALA A 29 -7.08 -3.55 -10.67
CA ALA A 29 -7.37 -4.75 -11.45
C ALA A 29 -6.59 -5.97 -10.92
N ALA A 30 -7.20 -7.15 -11.00
CA ALA A 30 -6.54 -8.40 -10.70
C ALA A 30 -5.29 -8.61 -11.57
N GLY A 31 -4.23 -9.20 -11.01
CA GLY A 31 -2.96 -9.40 -11.70
C GLY A 31 -2.07 -8.15 -11.76
N ARG A 32 -2.57 -7.00 -11.28
CA ARG A 32 -1.78 -5.76 -11.22
C ARG A 32 -0.73 -5.84 -10.13
N VAL A 33 0.50 -5.48 -10.46
CA VAL A 33 1.58 -5.32 -9.47
C VAL A 33 1.31 -4.10 -8.62
N VAL A 34 1.44 -4.27 -7.31
CA VAL A 34 1.34 -3.24 -6.28
C VAL A 34 2.67 -3.21 -5.55
N VAL A 35 3.34 -2.06 -5.59
CA VAL A 35 4.58 -1.83 -4.85
C VAL A 35 4.23 -1.17 -3.54
N VAL A 36 4.76 -1.71 -2.44
CA VAL A 36 4.50 -1.22 -1.09
C VAL A 36 5.73 -0.49 -0.58
N TYR A 37 5.52 0.73 -0.09
CA TYR A 37 6.57 1.54 0.51
C TYR A 37 6.24 1.88 1.97
N ARG A 38 7.25 1.90 2.83
CA ARG A 38 7.18 2.53 4.14
C ARG A 38 6.93 4.01 3.97
N LEU A 39 6.08 4.58 4.82
CA LEU A 39 5.95 6.02 4.94
C LEU A 39 6.96 6.57 5.94
N ASP A 40 7.60 7.67 5.57
CA ASP A 40 8.33 8.50 6.51
C ASP A 40 7.34 9.10 7.53
N PRO A 41 7.54 8.92 8.85
CA PRO A 41 6.60 9.42 9.85
C PRO A 41 6.61 10.95 9.99
N ALA A 42 7.69 11.64 9.59
CA ALA A 42 7.83 13.09 9.65
C ALA A 42 7.23 13.78 8.42
N THR A 43 7.44 13.24 7.21
CA THR A 43 6.95 13.86 5.97
C THR A 43 5.66 13.24 5.45
N GLY A 44 5.40 11.97 5.80
CA GLY A 44 4.30 11.20 5.23
C GLY A 44 4.53 10.75 3.78
N GLU A 45 5.75 10.89 3.27
CA GLU A 45 6.12 10.49 1.90
C GLU A 45 6.62 9.04 1.84
N PRO A 46 6.53 8.37 0.68
CA PRO A 46 7.13 7.06 0.48
C PRO A 46 8.66 7.13 0.64
N ALA A 47 9.23 6.32 1.53
CA ALA A 47 10.67 6.34 1.84
C ALA A 47 11.41 5.07 1.40
N GLU A 48 10.95 3.90 1.86
CA GLU A 48 11.63 2.61 1.64
C GLU A 48 10.67 1.64 0.95
N ARG A 49 11.09 0.96 -0.12
CA ARG A 49 10.30 -0.12 -0.75
C ARG A 49 10.36 -1.37 0.14
N LEU A 50 9.21 -1.84 0.58
CA LEU A 50 9.06 -2.97 1.51
C LEU A 50 8.75 -4.28 0.79
N ALA A 51 7.88 -4.24 -0.22
CA ALA A 51 7.43 -5.45 -0.91
C ALA A 51 6.89 -5.14 -2.30
N ASP A 52 6.92 -6.16 -3.14
CA ASP A 52 6.14 -6.23 -4.37
C ASP A 52 5.10 -7.34 -4.23
N ALA A 53 3.87 -7.02 -4.56
CA ALA A 53 2.77 -7.96 -4.48
C ALA A 53 1.83 -7.81 -5.66
N VAL A 54 0.90 -8.74 -5.82
CA VAL A 54 -0.06 -8.76 -6.92
C VAL A 54 -1.46 -8.67 -6.34
N ALA A 55 -2.27 -7.76 -6.90
CA ALA A 55 -3.68 -7.66 -6.54
C ALA A 55 -4.45 -8.89 -7.05
N GLY A 56 -5.24 -9.51 -6.18
CA GLY A 56 -6.15 -10.60 -6.50
C GLY A 56 -7.45 -10.12 -7.17
N ALA A 57 -8.33 -11.07 -7.49
CA ALA A 57 -9.61 -10.82 -8.17
C ALA A 57 -10.51 -9.78 -7.47
N ASP A 58 -10.44 -9.73 -6.13
CA ASP A 58 -11.29 -8.88 -5.30
C ASP A 58 -10.50 -7.70 -4.69
N GLY A 59 -9.39 -7.28 -5.30
CA GLY A 59 -8.57 -6.16 -4.80
C GLY A 59 -7.77 -6.47 -3.52
N TRP A 60 -7.84 -7.69 -2.99
CA TRP A 60 -6.94 -8.14 -1.92
C TRP A 60 -5.53 -8.33 -2.43
N VAL A 61 -4.56 -7.75 -1.72
CA VAL A 61 -3.13 -7.90 -1.96
C VAL A 61 -2.57 -8.74 -0.83
N GLU A 62 -2.22 -9.98 -1.14
CA GLU A 62 -1.50 -10.88 -0.24
C GLU A 62 0.00 -10.58 -0.33
N LEU A 63 0.66 -10.37 0.81
CA LEU A 63 2.09 -10.06 0.84
C LEU A 63 2.92 -11.34 0.95
N PRO A 64 4.11 -11.41 0.32
CA PRO A 64 4.99 -12.56 0.44
C PRO A 64 5.46 -12.80 1.88
N GLU A 65 5.64 -11.71 2.63
CA GLU A 65 5.88 -11.71 4.08
C GLU A 65 4.99 -10.65 4.75
N PRO A 66 4.43 -10.92 5.95
CA PRO A 66 3.66 -9.93 6.67
C PRO A 66 4.48 -8.68 7.03
N LEU A 67 3.92 -7.50 6.80
CA LEU A 67 4.56 -6.25 7.22
C LEU A 67 4.34 -6.00 8.70
N VAL A 68 5.42 -5.69 9.40
CA VAL A 68 5.35 -5.19 10.78
C VAL A 68 5.35 -3.66 10.74
N VAL A 69 4.20 -3.07 11.03
CA VAL A 69 4.02 -1.62 11.10
C VAL A 69 3.99 -1.20 12.57
N ARG A 70 4.88 -0.30 12.96
CA ARG A 70 4.90 0.24 14.32
C ARG A 70 3.83 1.32 14.50
N ALA A 71 3.39 1.50 15.74
CA ALA A 71 2.48 2.56 16.16
C ALA A 71 2.94 3.94 15.63
N GLY A 72 1.98 4.70 15.08
CA GLY A 72 2.23 6.00 14.45
C GLY A 72 2.85 5.91 13.04
N GLY A 73 3.24 4.71 12.60
CA GLY A 73 3.76 4.45 11.28
C GLY A 73 2.67 4.13 10.25
N GLY A 74 3.14 3.82 9.04
CA GLY A 74 2.28 3.47 7.93
C GLY A 74 3.06 2.99 6.71
N PHE A 75 2.30 2.58 5.71
CA PHE A 75 2.80 2.25 4.39
C PHE A 75 1.86 2.79 3.32
N VAL A 76 2.38 2.89 2.11
CA VAL A 76 1.62 3.26 0.92
C VAL A 76 1.76 2.17 -0.13
N ALA A 77 0.64 1.80 -0.73
CA ALA A 77 0.56 0.82 -1.80
C ALA A 77 0.31 1.53 -3.14
N VAL A 78 1.16 1.25 -4.13
CA VAL A 78 1.21 1.94 -5.42
C VAL A 78 1.02 0.93 -6.55
N PRO A 79 -0.14 0.91 -7.24
CA PRO A 79 -0.35 0.07 -8.42
C PRO A 79 0.53 0.54 -9.59
N VAL A 80 1.31 -0.38 -10.18
CA VAL A 80 2.28 -0.05 -11.25
C VAL A 80 1.62 0.00 -12.62
N GLY A 81 1.61 1.18 -13.24
CA GLY A 81 1.30 1.56 -14.65
C GLY A 81 1.12 0.48 -15.71
#